data_AF-A0AA96NLQ5-F1
#
_entry.id   AF-A0AA96NLQ5-F1
#
_cell.length_a   1.000
_cell.length_b   1.000
_cell.length_c   1.000
_cell.angle_alpha   90.00
_cell.angle_beta   90.00
_cell.angle_gamma   90.00
#
_symmetry.space_group_name_H-M   'P 1'
#
loop_
_entity.id
_entity.type
_entity.pdbx_description
1 polymer ?
#
loop_
_entity_poly.entity_id
_entity_poly.type
_entity_poly.pdbx_seq_one_letter_code
_entity_poly.pdbx_strand_id
1 'polypeptide(L)' 'MDNNLISNKELIEMGYRPHTANDIIHQARELLVSRGYTFYNRKRLMVVPKSVVNEILGTEVA' A
#
# COMPACT_ATOMS: atom_id res chain seq x y z
N MET A 1 15.87 8.62 7.56
CA MET A 1 15.78 7.29 6.93
C MET A 1 14.36 7.18 6.44
N ASP A 2 14.11 7.67 5.23
CA ASP A 2 12.76 7.72 4.67
C ASP A 2 12.28 6.30 4.43
N ASN A 3 11.40 5.81 5.31
CA ASN A 3 10.76 4.53 5.12
C ASN A 3 9.76 4.71 3.96
N ASN A 4 10.24 4.46 2.75
CA ASN A 4 9.49 4.66 1.50
C ASN A 4 8.46 3.55 1.26
N LEU A 5 8.37 2.61 2.20
CA LEU A 5 7.41 1.53 2.25
C LEU A 5 6.40 1.81 3.37
N ILE A 6 5.18 1.33 3.18
CA ILE A 6 4.12 1.40 4.18
C ILE A 6 3.42 0.05 4.26
N SER A 7 3.13 -0.35 5.48
CA SER A 7 2.40 -1.57 5.80
C SER A 7 0.93 -1.29 6.11
N ASN A 8 0.09 -2.32 6.05
CA ASN A 8 -1.29 -2.22 6.51
C ASN A 8 -1.40 -1.78 7.98
N LYS A 9 -0.42 -2.16 8.83
CA LYS A 9 -0.38 -1.78 10.25
C LYS A 9 -0.18 -0.28 10.41
N GLU A 10 0.77 0.30 9.66
CA GLU A 10 1.00 1.74 9.67
C GLU A 10 -0.24 2.50 9.19
N LEU A 11 -0.93 2.01 8.16
CA LEU A 11 -2.22 2.59 7.74
C LEU A 11 -3.26 2.53 8.87
N ILE A 12 -3.34 1.44 9.62
CA ILE A 12 -4.25 1.34 10.76
C ILE A 12 -3.86 2.33 11.87
N GLU A 13 -2.57 2.49 12.14
CA GLU A 13 -2.06 3.48 13.11
C GLU A 13 -2.35 4.93 12.68
N MET A 14 -2.39 5.20 11.37
CA MET A 14 -2.82 6.48 10.80
C MET A 14 -4.34 6.73 10.91
N GLY A 15 -5.12 5.75 11.37
CA GLY A 15 -6.56 5.87 11.59
C GLY A 15 -7.44 5.23 10.50
N TYR A 16 -6.85 4.56 9.51
CA TYR A 16 -7.65 3.77 8.55
C TYR A 16 -8.26 2.56 9.24
N ARG A 17 -9.50 2.23 8.90
CA ARG A 17 -10.13 0.99 9.36
C ARG A 17 -9.33 -0.22 8.84
N PRO A 18 -9.22 -1.33 9.59
CA PRO A 18 -8.45 -2.50 9.15
C PRO A 18 -8.84 -3.04 7.78
N HIS A 19 -10.14 -3.01 7.44
CA HIS A 19 -10.63 -3.41 6.12
C HIS A 19 -10.11 -2.46 5.03
N THR A 20 -10.26 -1.15 5.23
CA THR A 20 -9.80 -0.10 4.31
C THR A 20 -8.28 -0.16 4.12
N ALA A 21 -7.51 -0.35 5.18
CA ALA A 21 -6.06 -0.51 5.10
C ALA A 21 -5.67 -1.73 4.24
N ASN A 22 -6.37 -2.87 4.40
CA ASN A 22 -6.13 -4.04 3.57
C ASN A 22 -6.50 -3.81 2.10
N ASP A 23 -7.62 -3.12 1.83
CA ASP A 23 -8.05 -2.78 0.47
C ASP A 23 -7.04 -1.87 -0.24
N ILE A 24 -6.51 -0.86 0.47
CA ILE A 24 -5.47 0.03 -0.06
C ILE A 24 -4.23 -0.77 -0.46
N ILE A 25 -3.76 -1.66 0.41
CA ILE A 25 -2.61 -2.53 0.11
C ILE A 25 -2.90 -3.46 -1.07
N HIS A 26 -4.12 -3.97 -1.17
CA HIS A 26 -4.53 -4.82 -2.28
C HIS A 26 -4.48 -4.06 -3.62
N GLN A 27 -5.12 -2.89 -3.68
CA GLN A 27 -5.12 -2.03 -4.87
C GLN A 27 -3.70 -1.61 -5.27
N ALA A 28 -2.85 -1.27 -4.29
CA ALA A 28 -1.45 -0.91 -4.53
C ALA A 28 -0.66 -2.07 -5.15
N ARG A 29 -0.91 -3.29 -4.70
CA ARG A 29 -0.29 -4.49 -5.26
C ARG A 29 -0.77 -4.77 -6.67
N GLU A 30 -2.07 -4.65 -6.94
CA GLU A 30 -2.63 -4.85 -8.28
C GLU A 30 -2.06 -3.84 -9.27
N LEU A 31 -1.95 -2.57 -8.86
CA LEU A 31 -1.34 -1.51 -9.67
C LEU A 31 0.13 -1.82 -9.98
N LEU A 32 0.90 -2.27 -8.98
CA LEU A 32 2.29 -2.68 -9.18
C LEU A 32 2.43 -3.90 -10.11
N VAL A 33 1.55 -4.89 -9.97
CA VAL A 33 1.52 -6.06 -10.86
C VAL A 33 1.19 -5.64 -12.29
N SER A 34 0.22 -4.73 -12.47
CA SER A 34 -0.14 -4.16 -13.77
C SER A 34 1.04 -3.41 -14.42
N ARG A 35 1.91 -2.79 -13.62
CA ARG A 35 3.15 -2.14 -14.07
C ARG A 35 4.32 -3.11 -14.35
N GLY A 36 4.10 -4.42 -14.20
CA GLY A 36 5.12 -5.45 -14.44
C GLY A 36 5.90 -5.90 -13.21
N TYR A 37 5.62 -5.36 -12.02
CA TYR A 37 6.26 -5.76 -10.76
C TYR A 37 5.61 -7.03 -10.19
N THR A 38 5.90 -8.18 -10.79
CA THR A 38 5.34 -9.49 -10.42
C THR A 38 5.60 -9.91 -8.97
N PHE A 39 6.63 -9.35 -8.32
CA PHE A 39 6.92 -9.55 -6.89
C PHE A 39 5.71 -9.26 -5.99
N TYR A 40 4.88 -8.26 -6.34
CA TYR A 40 3.73 -7.84 -5.55
C TYR A 40 2.48 -8.72 -5.73
N ASN A 41 2.53 -9.75 -6.60
CA ASN A 41 1.42 -10.69 -6.80
C ASN A 41 1.20 -11.66 -5.60
N ARG A 42 2.02 -11.55 -4.55
CA ARG A 42 1.96 -12.43 -3.37
C ARG A 42 0.82 -12.05 -2.43
N LYS A 43 -0.22 -12.89 -2.32
CA LYS A 43 -1.43 -12.64 -1.52
C LYS A 43 -1.19 -12.16 -0.08
N ARG A 44 -0.11 -12.58 0.58
CA ARG A 44 0.24 -12.23 1.98
C ARG A 44 1.25 -11.09 2.12
N LEU A 45 1.67 -10.45 1.03
CA LEU A 45 2.52 -9.28 1.09
C LEU A 45 1.66 -8.09 1.56
N MET A 46 1.96 -7.56 2.75
CA MET A 46 1.21 -6.47 3.38
C MET A 46 1.97 -5.14 3.38
N VAL A 47 2.99 -5.02 2.53
CA VAL A 47 3.86 -3.85 2.43
C VAL A 47 3.98 -3.43 0.96
N VAL A 48 3.87 -2.13 0.72
CA VAL A 48 3.95 -1.53 -0.61
C VAL A 48 4.66 -0.16 -0.52
N PRO A 49 5.14 0.41 -1.64
CA PRO A 49 5.70 1.75 -1.64
C PRO A 49 4.65 2.83 -1.31
N LYS A 50 5.03 3.80 -0.49
CA LYS A 50 4.20 4.96 -0.14
C LYS A 50 3.75 5.75 -1.36
N SER A 51 4.61 5.89 -2.37
CA SER A 51 4.27 6.57 -3.62
C SER A 51 3.05 5.98 -4.33
N VAL A 52 2.91 4.66 -4.32
CA VAL A 52 1.78 3.96 -4.94
C VAL A 52 0.51 4.15 -4.10
N VAL A 53 0.64 4.18 -2.77
CA VAL A 53 -0.48 4.47 -1.87
C VAL A 53 -0.96 5.91 -2.05
N ASN A 54 -0.04 6.87 -2.15
CA ASN A 54 -0.36 8.29 -2.43
C ASN A 54 -1.12 8.44 -3.74
N GLU A 55 -0.72 7.68 -4.78
CA GLU A 55 -1.40 7.67 -6.07
C GLU A 55 -2.84 7.15 -5.97
N ILE A 56 -3.06 6.09 -5.19
CA ILE A 56 -4.40 5.50 -4.98
C ILE A 56 -5.30 6.43 -4.17
N LEU A 57 -4.76 7.06 -3.13
CA LEU A 57 -5.51 7.95 -2.25
C LEU A 57 -5.72 9.35 -2.85
N GLY A 58 -4.90 9.73 -3.84
CA GLY A 58 -4.88 11.09 -4.40
C GLY A 58 -4.32 12.14 -3.43
N THR A 59 -3.70 11.72 -2.33
CA THR A 59 -3.17 12.58 -1.26
C THR A 59 -1.89 11.97 -0.70
N GLU A 60 -0.99 12.79 -0.15
CA GLU A 60 0.19 12.30 0.55
C GLU A 60 -0.16 11.73 1.92
N VAL A 61 0.17 10.47 2.18
CA VAL A 61 0.16 9.92 3.56
C VAL A 61 1.40 10.43 4.29
N ALA A 62 1.17 11.26 5.31
CA ALA A 62 2.19 11.86 6.17
C ALA A 62 2.85 10.83 7.10
#